data_AF-A0A975DH51-F1
#
_entry.id   AF-A0A975DH51-F1
#
_cell.length_a   1.000
_cell.length_b   1.000
_cell.length_c   1.000
_cell.angle_alpha   90.00
_cell.angle_beta   90.00
_cell.angle_gamma   90.00
#
_symmetry.space_group_name_H-M   'P 1'
#
loop_
_entity.id
_entity.type
_entity.pdbx_description
1 polymer ?
#
loop_
_entity_poly.entity_id
_entity_poly.type
_entity_poly.pdbx_seq_one_letter_code
_entity_poly.pdbx_strand_id
1 'polypeptide(L)'
;MAQEHVFVSKDALDFFDLTVSVPSSKVDLKNQIESKLYAVFRAYSELLGIQNVKRVKLEIVILPSKKEYDRARGPFKVSSNTRGFYTHKFKKAFVLYRGDKSTIQNAVHEAVHAINHSLLGKTNRWLNEGLAEYFEKLETTMHYAEAGANSDWTKRGYLTGKTLMPASTIGHSNIWKEHEVPLMYSSSWAYVHFLMMSDHSRMAFGELLKRESQDKCNLLTLSEVNEVLKYQQQSTEDNFYIFTKSKIRKHRI
;
A
#
# COMPACT_ATOMS: atom_id res chain seq x y z
N MET A 1 6.20 -35.07 25.69
CA MET A 1 6.54 -34.01 24.72
C MET A 1 5.25 -33.50 24.13
N ALA A 2 4.88 -32.25 24.41
CA ALA A 2 3.68 -31.65 23.85
C ALA A 2 3.94 -31.33 22.37
N GLN A 3 3.13 -31.90 21.49
CA GLN A 3 3.10 -31.55 20.08
C GLN A 3 2.54 -30.12 20.00
N GLU A 4 3.39 -29.15 19.68
CA GLU A 4 2.93 -27.83 19.25
C GLU A 4 2.09 -28.04 17.98
N HIS A 5 0.78 -27.94 18.11
CA HIS A 5 -0.11 -27.86 16.98
C HIS A 5 0.18 -26.55 16.23
N VAL A 6 1.01 -26.65 15.19
CA VAL A 6 1.16 -25.59 14.20
C VAL A 6 -0.21 -25.38 13.56
N PHE A 7 -0.86 -24.26 13.88
CA PHE A 7 -2.12 -23.89 13.27
C PHE A 7 -1.86 -23.53 11.81
N VAL A 8 -2.03 -24.49 10.89
CA VAL A 8 -1.95 -24.26 9.45
C VAL A 8 -3.29 -23.66 9.02
N SER A 9 -3.46 -22.36 9.24
CA SER A 9 -4.56 -21.63 8.62
C SER A 9 -4.43 -21.71 7.09
N LYS A 10 -5.56 -21.92 6.42
CA LYS A 10 -5.65 -21.94 4.95
C LYS A 10 -6.29 -20.68 4.37
N ASP A 11 -6.81 -19.79 5.21
CA ASP A 11 -7.40 -18.52 4.78
C ASP A 11 -6.49 -17.37 5.17
N ALA A 12 -6.13 -16.54 4.20
CA ALA A 12 -5.37 -15.32 4.41
C ALA A 12 -5.93 -14.49 5.58
N LEU A 13 -7.26 -14.42 5.73
CA LEU A 13 -7.89 -13.56 6.72
C LEU A 13 -7.66 -13.98 8.17
N ASP A 14 -7.28 -15.24 8.45
CA ASP A 14 -6.92 -15.67 9.81
C ASP A 14 -5.63 -15.00 10.33
N PHE A 15 -4.86 -14.42 9.40
CA PHE A 15 -3.66 -13.64 9.70
C PHE A 15 -3.94 -12.14 9.78
N PHE A 16 -5.20 -11.69 9.72
CA PHE A 16 -5.51 -10.27 9.77
C PHE A 16 -6.51 -9.92 10.88
N ASP A 17 -5.96 -9.50 12.03
CA ASP A 17 -6.70 -9.02 13.19
C ASP A 17 -6.97 -7.52 13.02
N LEU A 18 -8.10 -7.22 12.37
CA LEU A 18 -8.54 -5.85 12.06
C LEU A 18 -9.66 -5.42 13.02
N THR A 19 -9.48 -4.25 13.63
CA THR A 19 -10.55 -3.55 14.36
C THR A 19 -10.75 -2.17 13.77
N VAL A 20 -11.97 -1.84 13.35
CA VAL A 20 -12.32 -0.50 12.84
C VAL A 20 -13.33 0.16 13.78
N SER A 21 -12.91 1.26 14.39
CA SER A 21 -13.71 2.09 15.28
C SER A 21 -14.27 3.29 14.53
N VAL A 22 -15.59 3.36 14.43
CA VAL A 22 -16.35 4.47 13.82
C VAL A 22 -17.48 4.90 14.78
N PRO A 23 -18.03 6.12 14.64
CA PRO A 23 -19.30 6.46 15.27
C PRO A 23 -20.40 5.44 14.89
N SER A 24 -21.32 5.14 15.82
CA SER A 24 -22.37 4.13 15.61
C SER A 24 -23.28 4.41 14.40
N SER A 25 -23.41 5.66 13.99
CA SER A 25 -24.14 6.07 12.78
C SER A 25 -23.41 5.78 11.46
N LYS A 26 -22.21 5.19 11.50
CA LYS A 26 -21.32 4.99 10.35
C LYS A 26 -20.97 3.52 10.10
N VAL A 27 -21.90 2.60 10.37
CA VAL A 27 -21.69 1.16 10.14
C VAL A 27 -21.34 0.84 8.68
N ASP A 28 -21.99 1.49 7.71
CA ASP A 28 -21.68 1.26 6.29
C ASP A 28 -20.26 1.68 5.91
N LEU A 29 -19.76 2.75 6.52
CA LEU A 29 -18.37 3.20 6.34
C LEU A 29 -17.40 2.13 6.87
N LYS A 30 -17.69 1.59 8.06
CA LYS A 30 -16.89 0.51 8.65
C LYS A 30 -16.86 -0.72 7.73
N ASN A 31 -18.01 -1.20 7.29
CA ASN A 31 -18.11 -2.38 6.43
C ASN A 31 -17.34 -2.20 5.11
N GLN A 32 -17.38 -0.99 4.52
CA GLN A 32 -16.62 -0.68 3.30
C GLN A 32 -15.11 -0.65 3.53
N ILE A 33 -14.66 -0.11 4.66
CA ILE A 33 -13.23 -0.15 5.05
C ILE A 33 -12.79 -1.61 5.21
N GLU A 34 -13.52 -2.40 6.00
CA GLU A 34 -13.20 -3.81 6.26
C GLU A 34 -13.15 -4.63 4.96
N SER A 35 -14.16 -4.52 4.10
CA SER A 35 -14.22 -5.21 2.81
C SER A 35 -13.00 -4.90 1.93
N LYS A 36 -12.61 -3.62 1.83
CA LYS A 36 -11.41 -3.22 1.07
C LYS A 36 -10.13 -3.76 1.69
N LEU A 37 -10.00 -3.67 3.01
CA LEU A 37 -8.79 -4.14 3.68
C LEU A 37 -8.65 -5.66 3.61
N TYR A 38 -9.75 -6.41 3.59
CA TYR A 38 -9.72 -7.85 3.32
C TYR A 38 -9.26 -8.15 1.90
N ALA A 39 -9.71 -7.39 0.89
CA ALA A 39 -9.22 -7.53 -0.48
C ALA A 39 -7.72 -7.20 -0.58
N VAL A 40 -7.26 -6.12 0.06
CA VAL A 40 -5.84 -5.76 0.14
C VAL A 40 -5.04 -6.89 0.79
N PHE A 41 -5.49 -7.42 1.93
CA PHE A 41 -4.76 -8.46 2.65
C PHE A 41 -4.67 -9.77 1.84
N ARG A 42 -5.73 -10.14 1.11
CA ARG A 42 -5.70 -11.26 0.17
C ARG A 42 -4.68 -11.03 -0.95
N ALA A 43 -4.62 -9.83 -1.52
CA ALA A 43 -3.65 -9.47 -2.54
C ALA A 43 -2.20 -9.63 -2.05
N TYR A 44 -1.88 -9.17 -0.83
CA TYR A 44 -0.57 -9.42 -0.20
C TYR A 44 -0.30 -10.90 -0.04
N SER A 45 -1.31 -11.68 0.38
CA SER A 45 -1.17 -13.10 0.61
C SER A 45 -0.92 -13.89 -0.67
N GLU A 46 -1.51 -13.46 -1.79
CA GLU A 46 -1.23 -14.02 -3.12
C GLU A 46 0.17 -13.64 -3.61
N LEU A 47 0.59 -12.38 -3.45
CA LEU A 47 1.92 -11.91 -3.86
C LEU A 47 3.05 -12.59 -3.07
N LEU A 48 2.88 -12.70 -1.75
CA LEU A 48 3.88 -13.31 -0.87
C LEU A 48 3.80 -14.85 -0.86
N GLY A 49 2.65 -15.43 -1.20
CA GLY A 49 2.30 -16.79 -0.86
C GLY A 49 1.90 -16.90 0.61
N ILE A 50 0.77 -17.57 0.89
CA ILE A 50 0.15 -17.64 2.22
C ILE A 50 1.11 -18.13 3.33
N GLN A 51 2.06 -19.02 2.98
CA GLN A 51 3.07 -19.54 3.90
C GLN A 51 4.04 -18.49 4.42
N ASN A 52 4.18 -17.35 3.73
CA ASN A 52 5.06 -16.24 4.12
C ASN A 52 4.30 -15.11 4.83
N VAL A 53 2.97 -15.21 4.92
CA VAL A 53 2.13 -14.22 5.59
C VAL A 53 2.20 -14.45 7.10
N LYS A 54 2.39 -13.36 7.85
CA LYS A 54 2.38 -13.35 9.31
C LYS A 54 1.15 -12.60 9.80
N ARG A 55 0.76 -12.86 11.06
CA ARG A 55 -0.38 -12.16 11.66
C ARG A 55 -0.13 -10.66 11.73
N VAL A 56 -1.00 -9.89 11.08
CA VAL A 56 -1.06 -8.44 11.11
C VAL A 56 -2.19 -8.03 12.04
N LYS A 57 -1.86 -7.23 13.05
CA LYS A 57 -2.84 -6.63 13.95
C LYS A 57 -2.91 -5.15 13.64
N LEU A 58 -4.12 -4.63 13.44
CA LEU A 58 -4.37 -3.24 13.12
C LEU A 58 -5.66 -2.75 13.76
N GLU A 59 -5.57 -1.64 14.49
CA GLU A 59 -6.73 -0.87 14.91
C GLU A 59 -6.81 0.42 14.09
N ILE A 60 -7.97 0.70 13.50
CA ILE A 60 -8.24 1.96 12.79
C ILE A 60 -9.27 2.74 13.60
N VAL A 61 -8.96 4.00 13.91
CA VAL A 61 -9.86 4.91 14.62
C VAL A 61 -10.23 6.07 13.71
N ILE A 62 -11.51 6.14 13.33
CA ILE A 62 -12.06 7.25 12.56
C ILE A 62 -12.50 8.35 13.51
N LEU A 63 -11.81 9.49 13.46
CA LEU A 63 -12.05 10.64 14.32
C LEU A 63 -13.02 11.60 13.63
N PRO A 64 -14.16 11.94 14.26
CA PRO A 64 -15.23 12.65 13.59
C PRO A 64 -14.93 14.14 13.36
N SER A 65 -14.01 14.74 14.14
CA SER A 65 -13.66 16.16 14.03
C SER A 65 -12.15 16.41 13.93
N LYS A 66 -11.79 17.57 13.36
CA LYS A 66 -10.40 18.04 13.29
C LYS A 66 -9.81 18.23 14.70
N LYS A 67 -10.62 18.69 15.65
CA LYS A 67 -10.22 18.87 17.05
C LYS A 67 -9.79 17.55 17.71
N GLU A 68 -10.55 16.48 17.51
CA GLU A 68 -10.18 15.16 18.05
C GLU A 68 -8.98 14.56 17.34
N TYR A 69 -8.89 14.73 16.01
CA TYR A 69 -7.71 14.35 15.24
C TYR A 69 -6.45 15.06 15.72
N ASP A 70 -6.52 16.38 15.95
CA ASP A 70 -5.40 17.16 16.45
C ASP A 70 -4.99 16.76 17.87
N ARG A 71 -5.95 16.37 18.71
CA ARG A 71 -5.68 15.80 20.03
C ARG A 71 -4.98 14.44 19.92
N ALA A 72 -5.47 13.56 19.04
CA ALA A 72 -4.90 12.22 18.86
C ALA A 72 -3.49 12.26 18.25
N ARG A 73 -3.21 13.19 17.32
CA ARG A 73 -1.88 13.32 16.70
C ARG A 73 -0.84 13.98 17.59
N GLY A 74 -1.25 14.79 18.58
CA GLY A 74 -0.36 15.62 19.40
C GLY A 74 0.86 14.87 19.97
N PRO A 75 0.70 13.67 20.55
CA PRO A 75 1.81 12.87 21.07
C PRO A 75 2.81 12.37 20.02
N PHE A 76 2.46 12.36 18.74
CA PHE A 76 3.22 11.68 17.67
C PHE A 76 4.04 12.63 16.79
N LYS A 77 3.98 13.95 17.04
CA LYS A 77 4.67 14.99 16.23
C LYS A 77 4.40 14.89 14.72
N VAL A 78 3.25 14.33 14.33
CA VAL A 78 2.81 14.22 12.94
C VAL A 78 2.37 15.59 12.42
N SER A 79 2.72 15.89 11.16
CA SER A 79 2.32 17.13 10.47
C SER A 79 0.83 17.39 10.53
N SER A 80 0.44 18.65 10.76
CA SER A 80 -0.96 19.09 10.87
C SER A 80 -1.77 18.96 9.58
N ASN A 81 -1.08 18.80 8.44
CA ASN A 81 -1.68 18.77 7.10
C ASN A 81 -2.07 17.34 6.67
N THR A 82 -1.69 16.33 7.45
CA THR A 82 -2.07 14.93 7.22
C THR A 82 -3.54 14.73 7.56
N ARG A 83 -4.19 13.79 6.84
CA ARG A 83 -5.58 13.38 7.08
C ARG A 83 -5.67 11.98 7.70
N GLY A 84 -4.54 11.30 7.80
CA GLY A 84 -4.36 10.04 8.50
C GLY A 84 -2.93 9.94 9.01
N PHE A 85 -2.70 9.05 9.97
CA PHE A 85 -1.37 8.55 10.28
C PHE A 85 -1.43 7.19 10.97
N TYR A 86 -0.46 6.34 10.67
CA TYR A 86 -0.22 5.07 11.34
C TYR A 86 0.89 5.17 12.40
N THR A 87 0.73 4.43 13.49
CA THR A 87 1.70 4.35 14.59
C THR A 87 2.21 2.92 14.76
N HIS A 88 3.47 2.68 14.43
CA HIS A 88 4.09 1.34 14.53
C HIS A 88 4.00 0.75 15.94
N LYS A 89 4.31 1.56 16.97
CA LYS A 89 4.34 1.13 18.38
C LYS A 89 3.00 0.62 18.88
N PHE A 90 1.90 1.26 18.46
CA PHE A 90 0.56 0.94 18.96
C PHE A 90 -0.26 0.14 17.95
N LYS A 91 0.28 -0.13 16.75
CA LYS A 91 -0.42 -0.81 15.66
C LYS A 91 -1.77 -0.17 15.36
N LYS A 92 -1.79 1.16 15.40
CA LYS A 92 -3.01 1.97 15.35
C LYS A 92 -2.90 3.05 14.29
N ALA A 93 -3.91 3.12 13.43
CA ALA A 93 -4.11 4.19 12.47
C ALA A 93 -5.21 5.13 12.96
N PHE A 94 -4.98 6.43 12.84
CA PHE A 94 -5.97 7.45 13.14
C PHE A 94 -6.30 8.19 11.86
N VAL A 95 -7.58 8.35 11.54
CA VAL A 95 -8.02 8.97 10.28
C VAL A 95 -9.08 10.02 10.58
N LEU A 96 -8.90 11.20 9.99
CA LEU A 96 -9.87 12.29 10.09
C LEU A 96 -11.03 12.06 9.11
N TYR A 97 -12.25 12.05 9.64
CA TYR A 97 -13.45 11.97 8.81
C TYR A 97 -13.61 13.20 7.91
N ARG A 98 -13.68 12.97 6.59
CA ARG A 98 -13.82 13.98 5.52
C ARG A 98 -14.80 13.53 4.43
N GLY A 99 -15.87 12.87 4.85
CA GLY A 99 -16.80 12.18 3.94
C GLY A 99 -16.33 10.76 3.64
N ASP A 100 -17.28 9.88 3.35
CA ASP A 100 -17.05 8.43 3.34
C ASP A 100 -15.94 8.04 2.36
N LYS A 101 -16.00 8.51 1.10
CA LYS A 101 -14.99 8.19 0.07
C LYS A 101 -13.56 8.54 0.50
N SER A 102 -13.31 9.79 0.92
CA SER A 102 -11.95 10.22 1.31
C SER A 102 -11.50 9.53 2.60
N THR A 103 -12.42 9.25 3.53
CA THR A 103 -12.11 8.57 4.78
C THR A 103 -11.72 7.12 4.53
N ILE A 104 -12.43 6.42 3.64
CA ILE A 104 -12.11 5.05 3.22
C ILE A 104 -10.72 5.01 2.58
N GLN A 105 -10.44 5.90 1.63
CA GLN A 105 -9.15 5.96 0.93
C GLN A 105 -7.99 6.14 1.92
N ASN A 106 -8.09 7.13 2.82
CA ASN A 106 -7.06 7.35 3.83
C ASN A 106 -6.94 6.17 4.81
N ALA A 107 -8.05 5.55 5.22
CA ALA A 107 -8.00 4.38 6.09
C ALA A 107 -7.29 3.20 5.43
N VAL A 108 -7.51 2.98 4.14
CA VAL A 108 -6.79 1.97 3.36
C VAL A 108 -5.31 2.34 3.22
N HIS A 109 -4.99 3.59 2.92
CA HIS A 109 -3.61 4.09 2.83
C HIS A 109 -2.81 3.80 4.11
N GLU A 110 -3.33 4.25 5.27
CA GLU A 110 -2.66 4.04 6.56
C GLU A 110 -2.59 2.56 6.96
N ALA A 111 -3.61 1.78 6.60
CA ALA A 111 -3.59 0.34 6.84
C ALA A 111 -2.53 -0.38 6.00
N VAL A 112 -2.30 0.06 4.76
CA VAL A 112 -1.24 -0.50 3.92
C VAL A 112 0.13 -0.24 4.52
N HIS A 113 0.39 0.92 5.11
CA HIS A 113 1.62 1.14 5.88
C HIS A 113 1.76 0.15 7.05
N ALA A 114 0.66 -0.16 7.74
CA ALA A 114 0.67 -1.15 8.82
C ALA A 114 0.94 -2.58 8.31
N ILE A 115 0.35 -2.95 7.18
CA ILE A 115 0.56 -4.24 6.51
C ILE A 115 2.01 -4.35 6.04
N ASN A 116 2.53 -3.33 5.35
CA ASN A 116 3.93 -3.26 4.92
C ASN A 116 4.89 -3.43 6.09
N HIS A 117 4.69 -2.67 7.15
CA HIS A 117 5.53 -2.78 8.34
C HIS A 117 5.50 -4.19 8.96
N SER A 118 4.32 -4.81 9.01
CA SER A 118 4.16 -6.12 9.64
C SER A 118 4.72 -7.26 8.79
N LEU A 119 4.48 -7.22 7.48
CA LEU A 119 4.86 -8.28 6.54
C LEU A 119 6.29 -8.09 6.02
N LEU A 120 6.65 -6.87 5.61
CA LEU A 120 7.90 -6.52 4.94
C LEU A 120 8.95 -5.92 5.89
N GLY A 121 8.51 -5.22 6.95
CA GLY A 121 9.44 -4.58 7.90
C GLY A 121 9.84 -3.17 7.47
N LYS A 122 11.14 -2.87 7.52
CA LYS A 122 11.69 -1.60 7.02
C LYS A 122 11.72 -1.66 5.50
N THR A 123 10.87 -0.86 4.86
CA THR A 123 10.69 -0.89 3.40
C THR A 123 11.13 0.41 2.76
N ASN A 124 11.65 0.33 1.54
CA ASN A 124 12.00 1.51 0.74
C ASN A 124 10.78 2.42 0.58
N ARG A 125 10.99 3.73 0.71
CA ARG A 125 9.87 4.70 0.74
C ARG A 125 9.01 4.66 -0.52
N TRP A 126 9.63 4.52 -1.70
CA TRP A 126 8.90 4.39 -2.97
C TRP A 126 7.93 3.19 -2.95
N LEU A 127 8.36 2.07 -2.37
CA LEU A 127 7.55 0.86 -2.31
C LEU A 127 6.45 1.01 -1.26
N ASN A 128 6.79 1.54 -0.08
CA ASN A 128 5.83 1.72 1.01
C ASN A 128 4.67 2.67 0.62
N GLU A 129 5.01 3.82 0.02
CA GLU A 129 4.03 4.83 -0.40
C GLU A 129 3.35 4.41 -1.71
N GLY A 130 4.07 3.81 -2.66
CA GLY A 130 3.51 3.31 -3.91
C GLY A 130 2.44 2.23 -3.70
N LEU A 131 2.66 1.31 -2.77
CA LEU A 131 1.66 0.31 -2.37
C LEU A 131 0.44 0.98 -1.71
N ALA A 132 0.66 1.96 -0.83
CA ALA A 132 -0.43 2.68 -0.18
C ALA A 132 -1.31 3.43 -1.19
N GLU A 133 -0.69 4.18 -2.09
CA GLU A 133 -1.33 4.89 -3.21
C GLU A 133 -2.05 3.95 -4.19
N TYR A 134 -1.50 2.77 -4.43
CA TYR A 134 -2.07 1.79 -5.34
C TYR A 134 -3.35 1.19 -4.75
N PHE A 135 -3.31 0.77 -3.48
CA PHE A 135 -4.43 0.10 -2.84
C PHE A 135 -5.51 1.05 -2.32
N GLU A 136 -5.22 2.31 -1.99
CA GLU A 136 -6.25 3.24 -1.48
C GLU A 136 -7.39 3.49 -2.47
N LYS A 137 -7.12 3.38 -3.77
CA LYS A 137 -8.12 3.54 -4.84
C LYS A 137 -8.72 2.22 -5.31
N LEU A 138 -8.44 1.11 -4.61
CA LEU A 138 -8.97 -0.21 -4.96
C LEU A 138 -10.50 -0.15 -5.03
N GLU A 139 -11.07 -0.63 -6.11
CA GLU A 139 -12.51 -0.86 -6.24
C GLU A 139 -12.80 -2.32 -5.88
N THR A 140 -13.83 -2.55 -5.08
CA THR A 140 -14.17 -3.88 -4.57
C THR A 140 -15.61 -4.19 -4.89
N THR A 141 -15.85 -5.36 -5.49
CA THR A 141 -17.17 -5.95 -5.67
C THR A 141 -17.30 -7.20 -4.78
N MET A 142 -18.45 -7.88 -4.81
CA MET A 142 -18.62 -9.12 -4.06
C MET A 142 -17.69 -10.26 -4.52
N HIS A 143 -17.18 -10.22 -5.75
CA HIS A 143 -16.47 -11.36 -6.36
C HIS A 143 -15.01 -11.10 -6.70
N TYR A 144 -14.60 -9.83 -6.81
CA TYR A 144 -13.22 -9.48 -7.17
C TYR A 144 -12.91 -8.03 -6.77
N ALA A 145 -11.62 -7.72 -6.75
CA ALA A 145 -11.10 -6.36 -6.59
C ALA A 145 -10.39 -5.91 -7.87
N GLU A 146 -10.48 -4.61 -8.18
CA GLU A 146 -9.84 -4.00 -9.34
C GLU A 146 -9.05 -2.76 -8.93
N ALA A 147 -7.83 -2.69 -9.43
CA ALA A 147 -7.05 -1.46 -9.43
C ALA A 147 -7.26 -0.71 -10.74
N GLY A 148 -7.40 0.61 -10.65
CA GLY A 148 -7.54 1.48 -11.81
C GLY A 148 -6.65 2.71 -11.70
N ALA A 149 -6.97 3.71 -12.51
CA ALA A 149 -6.30 5.00 -12.46
C ALA A 149 -6.52 5.70 -11.11
N ASN A 150 -5.45 6.19 -10.50
CA ASN A 150 -5.55 7.04 -9.32
C ASN A 150 -5.90 8.47 -9.75
N SER A 151 -7.05 8.98 -9.32
CA SER A 151 -7.56 10.30 -9.70
C SER A 151 -6.66 11.46 -9.26
N ASP A 152 -5.77 11.23 -8.29
CA ASP A 152 -4.87 12.26 -7.78
C ASP A 152 -3.69 12.48 -8.73
N TRP A 153 -3.33 11.46 -9.52
CA TRP A 153 -2.21 11.45 -10.45
C TRP A 153 -2.62 11.35 -11.92
N THR A 154 -3.91 11.21 -12.22
CA THR A 154 -4.41 10.97 -13.57
C THR A 154 -5.59 11.85 -13.94
N LYS A 155 -5.69 12.17 -15.24
CA LYS A 155 -6.83 12.88 -15.84
C LYS A 155 -7.25 12.15 -17.10
N ARG A 156 -8.56 11.82 -17.19
CA ARG A 156 -9.13 11.01 -18.29
C ARG A 156 -8.40 9.67 -18.51
N GLY A 157 -7.82 9.12 -17.43
CA GLY A 157 -7.07 7.86 -17.44
C GLY A 157 -5.62 7.97 -17.93
N TYR A 158 -5.07 9.17 -18.08
CA TYR A 158 -3.65 9.37 -18.39
C TYR A 158 -2.93 10.01 -17.21
N LEU A 159 -1.68 9.62 -16.96
CA LEU A 159 -0.82 10.27 -15.98
C LEU A 159 -0.70 11.78 -16.26
N THR A 160 -0.77 12.58 -15.20
CA THR A 160 -0.59 14.03 -15.26
C THR A 160 0.74 14.44 -14.64
N GLY A 161 1.43 15.39 -15.27
CA GLY A 161 2.70 15.90 -14.78
C GLY A 161 3.90 15.03 -15.17
N LYS A 162 5.01 15.21 -14.45
CA LYS A 162 6.24 14.42 -14.64
C LYS A 162 6.14 13.13 -13.84
N THR A 163 6.80 12.08 -14.33
CA THR A 163 6.96 10.79 -13.66
C THR A 163 8.42 10.38 -13.79
N LEU A 164 9.03 9.97 -12.70
CA LEU A 164 10.40 9.47 -12.68
C LEU A 164 10.45 8.07 -13.27
N MET A 165 11.54 7.76 -13.98
CA MET A 165 11.85 6.41 -14.42
C MET A 165 12.18 5.52 -13.21
N PRO A 166 11.87 4.21 -13.24
CA PRO A 166 12.02 3.31 -12.10
C PRO A 166 13.39 3.37 -11.41
N ALA A 167 14.51 3.40 -12.14
CA ALA A 167 15.83 3.51 -11.53
C ALA A 167 15.97 4.76 -10.64
N SER A 168 15.40 5.90 -11.06
CA SER A 168 15.35 7.13 -10.27
C SER A 168 14.34 7.03 -9.12
N THR A 169 13.19 6.41 -9.34
CA THR A 169 12.17 6.18 -8.29
C THR A 169 12.72 5.32 -7.15
N ILE A 170 13.46 4.25 -7.47
CA ILE A 170 14.10 3.36 -6.51
C ILE A 170 15.29 4.06 -5.84
N GLY A 171 16.17 4.68 -6.64
CA GLY A 171 17.40 5.31 -6.17
C GLY A 171 17.20 6.53 -5.25
N HIS A 172 16.05 7.21 -5.34
CA HIS A 172 15.71 8.36 -4.49
C HIS A 172 14.92 7.99 -3.22
N SER A 173 14.84 6.71 -2.84
CA SER A 173 14.07 6.26 -1.67
C SER A 173 14.46 6.96 -0.35
N ASN A 174 15.68 7.50 -0.28
CA ASN A 174 16.25 8.13 0.92
C ASN A 174 16.13 9.66 0.93
N ILE A 175 15.75 10.32 -0.17
CA ILE A 175 15.79 11.79 -0.30
C ILE A 175 14.50 12.28 -0.96
N TRP A 176 13.41 12.32 -0.19
CA TRP A 176 12.20 13.03 -0.59
C TRP A 176 12.30 14.48 -0.11
N LYS A 177 12.56 15.42 -1.02
CA LYS A 177 12.53 16.85 -0.72
C LYS A 177 11.09 17.36 -0.76
N GLU A 178 10.76 18.33 0.10
CA GLU A 178 9.39 18.86 0.25
C GLU A 178 8.71 19.27 -1.07
N HIS A 179 9.46 19.85 -2.02
CA HIS A 179 8.93 20.28 -3.31
C HIS A 179 8.79 19.16 -4.36
N GLU A 180 9.40 18.00 -4.13
CA GLU A 180 9.32 16.84 -5.02
C GLU A 180 8.37 15.77 -4.49
N VAL A 181 7.77 15.97 -3.30
CA VAL A 181 6.88 14.99 -2.67
C VAL A 181 5.77 14.52 -3.63
N PRO A 182 5.00 15.39 -4.32
CA PRO A 182 3.97 14.91 -5.26
C PRO A 182 4.54 14.10 -6.42
N LEU A 183 5.73 14.46 -6.92
CA LEU A 183 6.42 13.71 -7.97
C LEU A 183 6.85 12.32 -7.48
N MET A 184 7.32 12.22 -6.24
CA MET A 184 7.73 10.95 -5.66
C MET A 184 6.53 10.03 -5.41
N TYR A 185 5.42 10.54 -4.86
CA TYR A 185 4.17 9.79 -4.70
C TYR A 185 3.63 9.29 -6.04
N SER A 186 3.50 10.18 -7.03
CA SER A 186 2.97 9.81 -8.35
C SER A 186 3.86 8.80 -9.09
N SER A 187 5.19 8.92 -8.96
CA SER A 187 6.14 7.98 -9.57
C SER A 187 6.15 6.62 -8.88
N SER A 188 6.02 6.62 -7.55
CA SER A 188 5.91 5.40 -6.75
C SER A 188 4.63 4.64 -7.09
N TRP A 189 3.49 5.35 -7.15
CA TRP A 189 2.21 4.77 -7.58
C TRP A 189 2.30 4.21 -9.00
N ALA A 190 2.82 5.00 -9.94
CA ALA A 190 2.92 4.60 -11.34
C ALA A 190 3.73 3.32 -11.49
N TYR A 191 4.86 3.21 -10.77
CA TYR A 191 5.71 2.04 -10.84
C TYR A 191 5.08 0.79 -10.22
N VAL A 192 4.48 0.90 -9.03
CA VAL A 192 3.74 -0.22 -8.43
C VAL A 192 2.57 -0.65 -9.32
N HIS A 193 1.83 0.31 -9.89
CA HIS A 193 0.74 -0.01 -10.81
C HIS A 193 1.24 -0.78 -12.03
N PHE A 194 2.32 -0.30 -12.67
CA PHE A 194 2.96 -0.99 -13.80
C PHE A 194 3.39 -2.42 -13.44
N LEU A 195 4.04 -2.61 -12.29
CA LEU A 195 4.45 -3.93 -11.82
C LEU A 195 3.26 -4.88 -11.59
N MET A 196 2.08 -4.35 -11.27
CA MET A 196 0.87 -5.14 -11.04
C MET A 196 0.06 -5.46 -12.31
N MET A 197 0.39 -4.88 -13.47
CA MET A 197 -0.48 -4.95 -14.67
C MET A 197 -0.44 -6.28 -15.44
N SER A 198 0.66 -7.03 -15.35
CA SER A 198 0.81 -8.31 -16.06
C SER A 198 1.19 -9.42 -15.09
N ASP A 199 0.81 -10.66 -15.40
CA ASP A 199 1.15 -11.81 -14.55
C ASP A 199 2.67 -11.93 -14.36
N HIS A 200 3.45 -11.69 -15.42
CA HIS A 200 4.90 -11.75 -15.36
C HIS A 200 5.50 -10.70 -14.42
N SER A 201 5.11 -9.42 -14.57
CA SER A 201 5.58 -8.34 -13.70
C SER A 201 5.08 -8.52 -12.26
N ARG A 202 3.86 -9.02 -12.08
CA ARG A 202 3.25 -9.28 -10.77
C ARG A 202 3.97 -10.41 -10.03
N MET A 203 4.37 -11.48 -10.74
CA MET A 203 5.19 -12.55 -10.16
C MET A 203 6.56 -12.03 -9.72
N ALA A 204 7.25 -11.24 -10.55
CA ALA A 204 8.53 -10.62 -10.19
C ALA A 204 8.38 -9.67 -8.99
N PHE A 205 7.29 -8.91 -8.94
CA PHE A 205 6.98 -8.03 -7.82
C PHE A 205 6.70 -8.82 -6.54
N GLY A 206 5.96 -9.93 -6.61
CA GLY A 206 5.78 -10.85 -5.49
C GLY A 206 7.11 -11.38 -4.94
N GLU A 207 8.07 -11.70 -5.82
CA GLU A 207 9.42 -12.09 -5.40
C GLU A 207 10.19 -10.97 -4.70
N LEU A 208 10.05 -9.72 -5.18
CA LEU A 208 10.60 -8.55 -4.48
C LEU A 208 10.00 -8.41 -3.07
N LEU A 209 8.68 -8.54 -2.92
CA LEU A 209 8.02 -8.45 -1.61
C LEU A 209 8.46 -9.59 -0.67
N LYS A 210 8.64 -10.80 -1.19
CA LYS A 210 9.20 -11.92 -0.41
C LYS A 210 10.61 -11.61 0.04
N ARG A 211 11.45 -11.04 -0.84
CA ARG A 211 12.81 -10.65 -0.50
C ARG A 211 12.85 -9.58 0.60
N GLU A 212 12.02 -8.55 0.50
CA GLU A 212 11.84 -7.54 1.56
C GLU A 212 11.40 -8.21 2.89
N SER A 213 10.51 -9.20 2.84
CA SER A 213 10.02 -9.89 4.05
C SER A 213 11.07 -10.74 4.81
N GLN A 214 12.17 -11.11 4.14
CA GLN A 214 13.25 -11.93 4.71
C GLN A 214 14.19 -11.13 5.62
N ASP A 215 14.51 -9.89 5.24
CA ASP A 215 15.33 -8.97 6.04
C ASP A 215 14.55 -7.71 6.40
N LYS A 216 13.82 -7.79 7.50
CA LYS A 216 12.91 -6.72 7.96
C LYS A 216 13.62 -5.49 8.52
N CYS A 217 14.94 -5.52 8.69
CA CYS A 217 15.69 -4.45 9.35
C CYS A 217 16.50 -3.62 8.36
N ASN A 218 16.89 -4.20 7.24
CA ASN A 218 17.67 -3.54 6.21
C ASN A 218 16.81 -3.22 4.98
N LEU A 219 17.18 -2.14 4.29
CA LEU A 219 16.57 -1.77 3.03
C LEU A 219 17.30 -2.49 1.90
N LEU A 220 16.57 -3.04 0.94
CA LEU A 220 17.17 -3.48 -0.31
C LEU A 220 17.79 -2.28 -1.05
N THR A 221 18.98 -2.46 -1.58
CA THR A 221 19.68 -1.49 -2.43
C THR A 221 19.05 -1.46 -3.83
N LEU A 222 19.33 -0.39 -4.60
CA LEU A 222 18.93 -0.32 -6.01
C LEU A 222 19.39 -1.56 -6.80
N SER A 223 20.61 -2.04 -6.54
CA SER A 223 21.15 -3.23 -7.23
C SER A 223 20.33 -4.47 -6.92
N GLU A 224 20.00 -4.71 -5.64
CA GLU A 224 19.21 -5.88 -5.22
C GLU A 224 17.77 -5.82 -5.74
N VAL A 225 17.15 -4.63 -5.73
CA VAL A 225 15.80 -4.45 -6.31
C VAL A 225 15.82 -4.76 -7.81
N ASN A 226 16.82 -4.24 -8.54
CA ASN A 226 16.96 -4.49 -9.98
C ASN A 226 17.28 -5.95 -10.30
N GLU A 227 18.06 -6.62 -9.46
CA GLU A 227 18.36 -8.04 -9.58
C GLU A 227 17.08 -8.89 -9.47
N VAL A 228 16.27 -8.66 -8.44
CA VAL A 228 15.03 -9.42 -8.21
C VAL A 228 13.98 -9.14 -9.29
N LEU A 229 13.78 -7.87 -9.63
CA LEU A 229 12.87 -7.48 -10.70
C LEU A 229 13.38 -7.86 -12.09
N LYS A 230 14.56 -8.50 -12.19
CA LYS A 230 15.23 -8.90 -13.42
C LYS A 230 15.17 -7.77 -14.45
N TYR A 231 15.78 -6.66 -14.08
CA TYR A 231 16.11 -5.56 -14.98
C TYR A 231 17.14 -6.01 -16.04
N GLN A 232 16.77 -7.01 -16.85
CA GLN A 232 17.62 -7.62 -17.87
C GLN A 232 17.13 -7.40 -19.29
N GLN A 233 16.20 -6.47 -19.51
CA GLN A 233 16.07 -5.88 -20.83
C GLN A 233 15.81 -4.39 -20.68
N GLN A 234 16.50 -3.61 -21.52
CA GLN A 234 16.19 -2.23 -21.88
C GLN A 234 14.66 -2.02 -22.07
N SER A 235 13.96 -3.09 -22.47
CA SER A 235 12.51 -3.17 -22.56
C SER A 235 11.74 -2.83 -21.27
N THR A 236 12.25 -3.00 -20.03
CA THR A 236 11.46 -2.64 -18.82
C THR A 236 11.30 -1.14 -18.65
N GLU A 237 12.38 -0.36 -18.81
CA GLU A 237 12.33 1.10 -18.80
C GLU A 237 11.51 1.62 -19.99
N ASP A 238 11.70 1.04 -21.18
CA ASP A 238 10.95 1.41 -22.37
C ASP A 238 9.45 1.08 -22.22
N ASN A 239 9.11 -0.09 -21.67
CA ASN A 239 7.74 -0.50 -21.40
C ASN A 239 7.10 0.38 -20.32
N PHE A 240 7.85 0.75 -19.28
CA PHE A 240 7.37 1.71 -18.29
C PHE A 240 7.15 3.08 -18.93
N TYR A 241 8.06 3.55 -19.77
CA TYR A 241 7.91 4.79 -20.52
C TYR A 241 6.65 4.77 -21.38
N ILE A 242 6.43 3.70 -22.17
CA ILE A 242 5.22 3.50 -22.97
C ILE A 242 3.98 3.51 -22.08
N PHE A 243 4.02 2.83 -20.92
CA PHE A 243 2.96 2.85 -19.93
C PHE A 243 2.65 4.28 -19.48
N THR A 244 3.67 5.11 -19.19
CA THR A 244 3.44 6.50 -18.75
C THR A 244 2.76 7.37 -19.80
N LYS A 245 2.84 7.00 -21.09
CA LYS A 245 2.16 7.68 -22.21
C LYS A 245 0.83 7.05 -22.58
N SER A 246 0.50 5.90 -22.00
CA SER A 246 -0.68 5.12 -22.32
C SER A 246 -1.84 5.45 -21.38
N LYS A 247 -3.05 5.09 -21.81
CA LYS A 247 -4.21 5.13 -20.94
C LYS A 247 -4.12 4.01 -19.91
N ILE A 248 -4.20 4.36 -18.63
CA ILE A 248 -4.23 3.43 -17.51
C ILE A 248 -5.47 2.55 -17.63
N ARG A 249 -5.25 1.23 -17.70
CA ARG A 249 -6.31 0.23 -17.77
C ARG A 249 -6.63 -0.23 -16.35
N LYS A 250 -7.89 -0.62 -16.13
CA LYS A 250 -8.22 -1.37 -14.92
C LYS A 250 -7.73 -2.80 -15.07
N HIS A 251 -7.28 -3.39 -13.97
CA HIS A 251 -6.92 -4.79 -13.91
C HIS A 251 -7.39 -5.39 -12.60
N ARG A 252 -7.66 -6.70 -12.64
CA ARG A 252 -8.03 -7.46 -11.44
C ARG A 252 -6.80 -7.67 -10.58
N ILE A 253 -7.05 -7.63 -9.28
CA ILE A 253 -6.10 -8.09 -8.27
C ILE A 253 -6.48 -9.51 -7.89
#